data_AF-A0A430BH55-F1
#
_entry.id   AF-A0A430BH55-F1
#
_cell.length_a   1.000
_cell.length_b   1.000
_cell.length_c   1.000
_cell.angle_alpha   90.00
_cell.angle_beta   90.00
_cell.angle_gamma   90.00
#
_symmetry.space_group_name_H-M   'P 1'
#
loop_
_entity.id
_entity.type
_entity.pdbx_description
1 polymer ?
#
loop_
_entity_poly.entity_id
_entity_poly.type
_entity_poly.pdbx_seq_one_letter_code
_entity_poly.pdbx_strand_id
1 'polypeptide(L)'
;MTVSLQPIGDNTTRLWGMTNAERVRRIGVSQGFAPEGETVVLAHLDYAFDPVWTRHLKDKPGTVVTRDGRPVLAHVGRIEMEEAAALMLAGAPLPGLVVIEAEDEAGIFNEALRKRERPFVEPLVMTTVPAIERLSYKGAYKGVTDLLTKYLWPEWAFRLTQLAARWGLSPNNVTAIGTVLCVVATIAFWQGWFWTGLLTGLVFMVLDTVDGKLARCTITSSRLGDIWDHGIDLVHPPIWWWAWASGCAVYGRPLSDQTFWIVIGTMLFGYVAQRLIEGAFIVRFGMHIHVWRPFDSDFRLVTARRNPNMVILFASLVAGRPDWGIVAVAGWTAISLVVHLVRLFQAMAVKRRGAPVISWLA
;
A
#
# COMPACT_ATOMS: atom_id res chain seq x y z
N MET A 1 -19.43 12.83 -21.23
CA MET A 1 -20.54 11.96 -20.77
C MET A 1 -20.37 11.73 -19.28
N THR A 2 -21.41 12.02 -18.50
CA THR A 2 -21.42 11.69 -17.07
C THR A 2 -21.77 10.21 -16.92
N VAL A 3 -21.05 9.52 -16.02
CA VAL A 3 -21.24 8.08 -15.77
C VAL A 3 -21.56 7.85 -14.30
N SER A 4 -22.61 7.08 -14.02
CA SER A 4 -22.96 6.60 -12.68
C SER A 4 -22.55 5.14 -12.48
N LEU A 5 -22.43 4.71 -11.23
CA LEU A 5 -22.21 3.31 -10.85
C LEU A 5 -23.41 2.83 -10.04
N GLN A 6 -24.13 1.83 -10.54
CA GLN A 6 -25.36 1.36 -9.94
C GLN A 6 -25.30 -0.14 -9.61
N PRO A 7 -25.51 -0.52 -8.34
CA PRO A 7 -25.61 -1.93 -7.98
C PRO A 7 -26.94 -2.52 -8.48
N ILE A 8 -26.93 -3.81 -8.84
CA ILE A 8 -28.12 -4.59 -9.19
C ILE A 8 -28.18 -5.89 -8.38
N GLY A 9 -29.39 -6.35 -8.09
CA GLY A 9 -29.64 -7.50 -7.22
C GLY A 9 -29.57 -7.15 -5.73
N ASP A 10 -29.52 -8.18 -4.90
CA ASP A 10 -29.31 -8.05 -3.45
C ASP A 10 -28.42 -9.20 -2.97
N ASN A 11 -27.48 -8.90 -2.07
CA ASN A 11 -26.60 -9.91 -1.47
C ASN A 11 -26.21 -9.48 -0.05
N THR A 12 -26.59 -10.29 0.93
CA THR A 12 -26.39 -10.02 2.36
C THR A 12 -25.03 -10.51 2.89
N THR A 13 -24.27 -11.24 2.07
CA THR A 13 -22.91 -11.71 2.40
C THR A 13 -22.01 -10.51 2.66
N ARG A 14 -21.35 -10.52 3.83
CA ARG A 14 -20.43 -9.44 4.21
C ARG A 14 -19.01 -9.74 3.76
N LEU A 15 -18.36 -8.72 3.22
CA LEU A 15 -16.94 -8.70 2.88
C LEU A 15 -16.28 -7.57 3.67
N TRP A 16 -15.21 -7.83 4.43
CA TRP A 16 -14.60 -6.81 5.30
C TRP A 16 -15.60 -6.13 6.25
N GLY A 17 -16.57 -6.88 6.77
CA GLY A 17 -17.58 -6.37 7.71
C GLY A 17 -18.72 -5.54 7.10
N MET A 18 -18.73 -5.30 5.79
CA MET A 18 -19.76 -4.52 5.09
C MET A 18 -20.50 -5.32 4.02
N THR A 19 -21.69 -4.85 3.62
CA THR A 19 -22.43 -5.42 2.48
C THR A 19 -21.78 -5.03 1.15
N ASN A 20 -22.01 -5.83 0.11
CA ASN A 20 -21.46 -5.52 -1.21
C ASN A 20 -22.08 -4.26 -1.81
N ALA A 21 -23.36 -3.98 -1.53
CA ALA A 21 -24.01 -2.72 -1.92
C ALA A 21 -23.27 -1.49 -1.37
N GLU A 22 -22.93 -1.51 -0.07
CA GLU A 22 -22.15 -0.43 0.55
C GLU A 22 -20.74 -0.33 -0.05
N ARG A 23 -20.11 -1.47 -0.34
CA ARG A 23 -18.81 -1.50 -1.00
C ARG A 23 -18.86 -0.87 -2.40
N VAL A 24 -19.83 -1.22 -3.24
CA VAL A 24 -20.03 -0.64 -4.57
C VAL A 24 -20.29 0.87 -4.48
N ARG A 25 -21.14 1.30 -3.54
CA ARG A 25 -21.39 2.74 -3.30
C ARG A 25 -20.09 3.49 -2.97
N ARG A 26 -19.25 2.95 -2.07
CA ARG A 26 -17.95 3.54 -1.73
C ARG A 26 -16.99 3.57 -2.92
N ILE A 27 -16.96 2.52 -3.73
CA ILE A 27 -16.18 2.49 -4.99
C ILE A 27 -16.63 3.65 -5.89
N GLY A 28 -17.94 3.79 -6.11
CA GLY A 28 -18.53 4.87 -6.91
C GLY A 28 -18.07 6.25 -6.47
N VAL A 29 -18.21 6.54 -5.17
CA VAL A 29 -17.76 7.82 -4.57
C VAL A 29 -16.24 8.01 -4.74
N SER A 30 -15.44 7.00 -4.39
CA SER A 30 -13.97 7.10 -4.42
C SER A 30 -13.40 7.31 -5.83
N GLN A 31 -14.12 6.83 -6.86
CA GLN A 31 -13.71 6.94 -8.27
C GLN A 31 -14.41 8.10 -8.99
N GLY A 32 -15.19 8.92 -8.28
CA GLY A 32 -15.89 10.08 -8.84
C GLY A 32 -16.90 9.69 -9.91
N PHE A 33 -17.68 8.62 -9.69
CA PHE A 33 -18.89 8.39 -10.45
C PHE A 33 -19.95 9.42 -10.03
N ALA A 34 -20.70 9.91 -11.00
CA ALA A 34 -21.80 10.83 -10.73
C ALA A 34 -22.96 10.07 -10.05
N PRO A 35 -23.80 10.74 -9.24
CA PRO A 35 -25.03 10.13 -8.72
C PRO A 35 -25.94 9.65 -9.84
N GLU A 36 -26.01 10.43 -10.93
CA GLU A 36 -26.71 10.09 -12.16
C GLU A 36 -25.84 10.46 -13.37
N GLY A 37 -25.95 9.66 -14.44
CA GLY A 37 -25.17 9.81 -15.66
C GLY A 37 -25.99 9.47 -16.90
N GLU A 38 -25.53 9.98 -18.05
CA GLU A 38 -26.02 9.61 -19.39
C GLU A 38 -25.74 8.14 -19.70
N THR A 39 -24.67 7.61 -19.14
CA THR A 39 -24.33 6.19 -19.14
C THR A 39 -24.21 5.68 -17.71
N VAL A 40 -24.31 4.36 -17.55
CA VAL A 40 -24.21 3.70 -16.26
C VAL A 40 -23.29 2.49 -16.35
N VAL A 41 -22.49 2.29 -15.30
CA VAL A 41 -21.86 1.01 -15.01
C VAL A 41 -22.76 0.25 -14.03
N LEU A 42 -23.35 -0.86 -14.47
CA LEU A 42 -24.10 -1.78 -13.63
C LEU A 42 -23.15 -2.76 -12.94
N ALA A 43 -23.39 -3.03 -11.65
CA ALA A 43 -22.57 -3.94 -10.85
C ALA A 43 -23.43 -5.00 -10.15
N HIS A 44 -23.26 -6.26 -10.54
CA HIS A 44 -24.01 -7.37 -9.97
C HIS A 44 -23.55 -7.71 -8.54
N LEU A 45 -24.46 -7.63 -7.56
CA LEU A 45 -24.11 -7.77 -6.15
C LEU A 45 -23.72 -9.19 -5.70
N ASP A 46 -23.99 -10.20 -6.51
CA ASP A 46 -23.55 -11.59 -6.28
C ASP A 46 -22.08 -11.84 -6.60
N TYR A 47 -21.35 -10.80 -7.01
CA TYR A 47 -19.93 -10.87 -7.29
C TYR A 47 -19.18 -9.77 -6.56
N ALA A 48 -18.03 -10.11 -6.00
CA ALA A 48 -17.05 -9.13 -5.55
C ALA A 48 -15.95 -9.00 -6.61
N PHE A 49 -15.54 -7.77 -6.87
CA PHE A 49 -14.53 -7.47 -7.87
C PHE A 49 -13.52 -6.45 -7.36
N ASP A 50 -12.33 -6.47 -7.95
CA ASP A 50 -11.33 -5.43 -7.73
C ASP A 50 -11.81 -4.08 -8.28
N PRO A 51 -11.73 -2.96 -7.53
CA PRO A 51 -12.12 -1.64 -8.01
C PRO A 51 -11.42 -1.17 -9.30
N VAL A 52 -10.31 -1.79 -9.70
CA VAL A 52 -9.67 -1.53 -11.01
C VAL A 52 -10.64 -1.79 -12.17
N TRP A 53 -11.56 -2.75 -12.06
CA TRP A 53 -12.54 -3.03 -13.11
C TRP A 53 -13.47 -1.85 -13.39
N THR A 54 -14.07 -1.24 -12.37
CA THR A 54 -14.98 -0.09 -12.56
C THR A 54 -14.23 1.12 -13.11
N ARG A 55 -12.96 1.31 -12.71
CA ARG A 55 -12.11 2.37 -13.28
C ARG A 55 -11.83 2.11 -14.75
N HIS A 56 -11.53 0.87 -15.12
CA HIS A 56 -11.27 0.48 -16.50
C HIS A 56 -12.49 0.65 -17.40
N LEU A 57 -13.68 0.31 -16.88
CA LEU A 57 -14.94 0.42 -17.61
C LEU A 57 -15.43 1.86 -17.74
N LYS A 58 -15.00 2.77 -16.85
CA LYS A 58 -15.49 4.16 -16.79
C LYS A 58 -15.45 4.87 -18.15
N ASP A 59 -14.41 4.60 -18.95
CA ASP A 59 -14.18 5.23 -20.26
C ASP A 59 -14.45 4.28 -21.44
N LYS A 60 -15.20 3.19 -21.22
CA LYS A 60 -15.48 2.15 -22.21
C LYS A 60 -16.98 1.82 -22.31
N PRO A 61 -17.82 2.72 -22.86
CA PRO A 61 -19.23 2.41 -23.07
C PRO A 61 -19.42 1.23 -24.04
N GLY A 62 -20.51 0.49 -23.88
CA GLY A 62 -20.81 -0.69 -24.70
C GLY A 62 -19.94 -1.90 -24.38
N THR A 63 -19.49 -2.05 -23.14
CA THR A 63 -18.65 -3.17 -22.69
C THR A 63 -19.27 -3.93 -21.53
N VAL A 64 -19.02 -5.24 -21.46
CA VAL A 64 -19.45 -6.12 -20.37
C VAL A 64 -18.27 -6.96 -19.88
N VAL A 65 -18.07 -7.02 -18.58
CA VAL A 65 -17.14 -7.94 -17.93
C VAL A 65 -17.91 -9.16 -17.48
N THR A 66 -17.42 -10.34 -17.85
CA THR A 66 -18.02 -11.62 -17.50
C THR A 66 -17.11 -12.44 -16.59
N ARG A 67 -17.72 -13.31 -15.79
CA ARG A 67 -17.07 -14.37 -15.02
C ARG A 67 -17.74 -15.69 -15.40
N ASP A 68 -16.99 -16.64 -15.93
CA ASP A 68 -17.54 -17.92 -16.43
C ASP A 68 -18.75 -17.71 -17.36
N GLY A 69 -18.67 -16.71 -18.25
CA GLY A 69 -19.73 -16.35 -19.19
C GLY A 69 -20.93 -15.59 -18.58
N ARG A 70 -20.97 -15.38 -17.26
CA ARG A 70 -22.02 -14.60 -16.59
C ARG A 70 -21.64 -13.12 -16.50
N PRO A 71 -22.53 -12.19 -16.88
CA PRO A 71 -22.27 -10.75 -16.74
C PRO A 71 -22.12 -10.32 -15.27
N VAL A 72 -21.05 -9.58 -14.98
CA VAL A 72 -20.76 -9.06 -13.63
C VAL A 72 -20.77 -7.55 -13.58
N LEU A 73 -20.15 -6.90 -14.58
CA LEU A 73 -20.17 -5.45 -14.77
C LEU A 73 -20.57 -5.13 -16.19
N ALA A 74 -21.38 -4.10 -16.42
CA ALA A 74 -21.73 -3.67 -17.77
C ALA A 74 -21.80 -2.15 -17.86
N HIS A 75 -21.17 -1.55 -18.87
CA HIS A 75 -21.27 -0.13 -19.16
C HIS A 75 -22.24 0.08 -20.32
N VAL A 76 -23.44 0.56 -20.03
CA VAL A 76 -24.54 0.74 -20.99
C VAL A 76 -25.09 2.17 -20.98
N GLY A 77 -25.87 2.53 -22.01
CA GLY A 77 -26.61 3.78 -22.01
C GLY A 77 -27.72 3.77 -20.94
N ARG A 78 -28.10 4.96 -20.44
CA ARG A 78 -29.18 5.08 -19.44
C ARG A 78 -30.49 4.45 -19.90
N ILE A 79 -30.79 4.55 -21.20
CA ILE A 79 -32.02 4.01 -21.81
C ILE A 79 -32.05 2.48 -21.75
N GLU A 80 -30.90 1.82 -21.89
CA GLU A 80 -30.76 0.36 -21.94
C GLU A 80 -30.62 -0.26 -20.55
N MET A 81 -30.55 0.57 -19.50
CA MET A 81 -30.23 0.14 -18.14
C MET A 81 -31.14 -0.98 -17.62
N GLU A 82 -32.46 -0.82 -17.75
CA GLU A 82 -33.41 -1.75 -17.12
C GLU A 82 -33.37 -3.13 -17.79
N GLU A 83 -33.29 -3.16 -19.12
CA GLU A 83 -33.13 -4.38 -19.91
C GLU A 83 -31.79 -5.06 -19.60
N ALA A 84 -30.70 -4.30 -19.60
CA ALA A 84 -29.37 -4.81 -19.25
C ALA A 84 -29.36 -5.40 -17.84
N ALA A 85 -29.93 -4.71 -16.85
CA ALA A 85 -30.02 -5.19 -15.47
C ALA A 85 -30.81 -6.51 -15.38
N ALA A 86 -31.95 -6.62 -16.07
CA ALA A 86 -32.75 -7.84 -16.10
C ALA A 86 -31.98 -9.02 -16.71
N LEU A 87 -31.28 -8.81 -17.83
CA LEU A 87 -30.44 -9.83 -18.46
C LEU A 87 -29.29 -10.27 -17.55
N MET A 88 -28.60 -9.31 -16.92
CA MET A 88 -27.51 -9.61 -15.97
C MET A 88 -28.02 -10.46 -14.78
N LEU A 89 -29.16 -10.12 -14.19
CA LEU A 89 -29.76 -10.87 -13.08
C LEU A 89 -30.22 -12.27 -13.49
N ALA A 90 -30.66 -12.45 -14.74
CA ALA A 90 -30.97 -13.75 -15.30
C ALA A 90 -29.71 -14.56 -15.68
N GLY A 91 -28.52 -13.95 -15.63
CA GLY A 91 -27.27 -14.54 -16.12
C GLY A 91 -27.23 -14.72 -17.64
N ALA A 92 -28.05 -13.96 -18.37
CA ALA A 92 -28.15 -14.01 -19.83
C ALA A 92 -27.11 -13.09 -20.49
N PRO A 93 -26.64 -13.40 -21.72
CA PRO A 93 -25.71 -12.53 -22.43
C PRO A 93 -26.34 -11.16 -22.77
N LEU A 94 -25.53 -10.11 -22.84
CA LEU A 94 -25.94 -8.79 -23.29
C LEU A 94 -25.51 -8.59 -24.75
N PRO A 95 -26.40 -8.80 -25.74
CA PRO A 95 -26.05 -8.72 -27.14
C PRO A 95 -25.63 -7.29 -27.52
N GLY A 96 -24.63 -7.17 -28.40
CA GLY A 96 -24.13 -5.88 -28.89
C GLY A 96 -23.06 -5.23 -28.01
N LEU A 97 -22.78 -5.77 -26.81
CA LEU A 97 -21.69 -5.30 -25.96
C LEU A 97 -20.40 -6.08 -26.25
N VAL A 98 -19.27 -5.38 -26.17
CA VAL A 98 -17.95 -6.00 -26.23
C VAL A 98 -17.68 -6.74 -24.92
N VAL A 99 -17.45 -8.05 -25.01
CA VAL A 99 -17.18 -8.92 -23.86
C VAL A 99 -15.71 -8.85 -23.46
N ILE A 100 -15.46 -8.68 -22.17
CA ILE A 100 -14.16 -8.86 -21.53
C ILE A 100 -14.31 -9.99 -20.52
N GLU A 101 -13.55 -11.07 -20.69
CA GLU A 101 -13.53 -12.18 -19.74
C GLU A 101 -12.61 -11.83 -18.57
N ALA A 102 -13.11 -11.93 -17.34
CA ALA A 102 -12.30 -11.65 -16.15
C ALA A 102 -11.17 -12.67 -15.95
N GLU A 103 -11.33 -13.86 -16.54
CA GLU A 103 -10.35 -14.96 -16.57
C GLU A 103 -9.18 -14.71 -17.53
N ASP A 104 -9.29 -13.73 -18.43
CA ASP A 104 -8.32 -13.53 -19.50
C ASP A 104 -6.90 -13.33 -18.94
N GLU A 105 -6.00 -14.19 -19.41
CA GLU A 105 -4.60 -14.21 -19.02
C GLU A 105 -3.86 -12.92 -19.33
N ALA A 106 -4.30 -12.16 -20.33
CA ALA A 106 -3.74 -10.88 -20.72
C ALA A 106 -3.89 -9.80 -19.62
N GLY A 107 -4.91 -9.94 -18.76
CA GLY A 107 -5.22 -9.03 -17.66
C GLY A 107 -5.52 -7.59 -18.09
N ILE A 108 -5.54 -6.67 -17.12
CA ILE A 108 -5.68 -5.23 -17.38
C ILE A 108 -4.34 -4.54 -17.14
N PHE A 109 -3.95 -3.66 -18.07
CA PHE A 109 -2.83 -2.75 -17.83
C PHE A 109 -3.26 -1.63 -16.87
N ASN A 110 -2.71 -1.64 -15.66
CA ASN A 110 -2.92 -0.59 -14.68
C ASN A 110 -1.91 0.54 -14.93
N GLU A 111 -2.33 1.60 -15.61
CA GLU A 111 -1.46 2.73 -15.98
C GLU A 111 -0.81 3.42 -14.78
N ALA A 112 -1.55 3.55 -13.66
CA ALA A 112 -1.07 4.19 -12.46
C ALA A 112 0.06 3.39 -11.78
N LEU A 113 0.01 2.05 -11.86
CA LEU A 113 1.04 1.16 -11.34
C LEU A 113 2.06 0.72 -12.40
N ARG A 114 1.82 1.06 -13.68
CA ARG A 114 2.57 0.58 -14.86
C ARG A 114 2.82 -0.92 -14.81
N LYS A 115 1.76 -1.68 -14.51
CA LYS A 115 1.82 -3.11 -14.28
C LYS A 115 0.60 -3.78 -14.89
N ARG A 116 0.78 -4.91 -15.55
CA ARG A 116 -0.34 -5.80 -15.87
C ARG A 116 -0.77 -6.53 -14.60
N GLU A 117 -2.02 -6.31 -14.23
CA GLU A 117 -2.63 -6.99 -13.08
C GLU A 117 -3.80 -7.82 -13.59
N ARG A 118 -4.06 -8.94 -12.91
CA ARG A 118 -5.26 -9.75 -13.10
C ARG A 118 -6.20 -9.40 -11.95
N PRO A 119 -7.06 -8.38 -12.08
CA PRO A 119 -7.90 -7.94 -10.99
C PRO A 119 -9.00 -8.98 -10.79
N PHE A 120 -9.25 -9.39 -9.55
CA PHE A 120 -10.18 -10.49 -9.30
C PHE A 120 -11.63 -10.09 -9.61
N VAL A 121 -12.42 -11.08 -10.01
CA VAL A 121 -13.88 -11.09 -10.00
C VAL A 121 -14.26 -12.46 -9.47
N GLU A 122 -15.04 -12.54 -8.39
CA GLU A 122 -15.40 -13.82 -7.79
C GLU A 122 -16.85 -13.79 -7.29
N PRO A 123 -17.61 -14.90 -7.39
CA PRO A 123 -18.91 -15.03 -6.77
C PRO A 123 -18.81 -14.75 -5.27
N LEU A 124 -19.66 -13.88 -4.74
CA LEU A 124 -19.68 -13.48 -3.35
C LEU A 124 -20.70 -14.33 -2.57
N VAL A 125 -20.18 -15.42 -2.00
CA VAL A 125 -20.92 -16.32 -1.12
C VAL A 125 -20.07 -16.59 0.13
N MET A 126 -20.69 -17.06 1.21
CA MET A 126 -20.00 -17.27 2.49
C MET A 126 -18.72 -18.12 2.38
N THR A 127 -18.69 -19.10 1.47
CA THR A 127 -17.53 -19.98 1.25
C THR A 127 -16.38 -19.31 0.51
N THR A 128 -16.64 -18.27 -0.31
CA THR A 128 -15.61 -17.57 -1.09
C THR A 128 -15.05 -16.33 -0.37
N VAL A 129 -15.74 -15.81 0.66
CA VAL A 129 -15.30 -14.62 1.42
C VAL A 129 -13.82 -14.68 1.86
N PRO A 130 -13.31 -15.78 2.47
CA PRO A 130 -11.91 -15.82 2.89
C PRO A 130 -10.92 -15.65 1.73
N ALA A 131 -11.24 -16.22 0.56
CA ALA A 131 -10.42 -16.10 -0.64
C ALA A 131 -10.49 -14.68 -1.21
N ILE A 132 -11.69 -14.08 -1.26
CA ILE A 132 -11.90 -12.71 -1.75
C ILE A 132 -11.19 -11.68 -0.85
N GLU A 133 -11.26 -11.82 0.47
CA GLU A 133 -10.52 -10.96 1.39
C GLU A 133 -9.01 -11.06 1.13
N ARG A 134 -8.49 -12.26 0.92
CA ARG A 134 -7.06 -12.46 0.59
C ARG A 134 -6.69 -11.81 -0.75
N LEU A 135 -7.53 -11.97 -1.78
CA LEU A 135 -7.33 -11.36 -3.10
C LEU A 135 -7.36 -9.83 -3.01
N SER A 136 -8.38 -9.27 -2.35
CA SER A 136 -8.52 -7.83 -2.12
C SER A 136 -7.34 -7.26 -1.31
N TYR A 137 -6.86 -7.98 -0.28
CA TYR A 137 -5.71 -7.55 0.52
C TYR A 137 -4.41 -7.57 -0.28
N LYS A 138 -4.25 -8.60 -1.14
CA LYS A 138 -3.10 -8.72 -2.06
C LYS A 138 -3.10 -7.62 -3.10
N GLY A 139 -4.24 -7.35 -3.75
CA GLY A 139 -4.39 -6.24 -4.70
C GLY A 139 -4.10 -4.87 -4.08
N ALA A 140 -4.37 -4.71 -2.78
CA ALA A 140 -4.04 -3.51 -2.04
C ALA A 140 -2.54 -3.33 -1.69
N TYR A 141 -1.60 -4.15 -2.20
CA TYR A 141 -0.15 -3.96 -1.96
C TYR A 141 0.46 -2.90 -2.88
N LYS A 142 1.10 -1.89 -2.28
CA LYS A 142 1.89 -0.88 -2.99
C LYS A 142 3.29 -1.44 -3.29
N GLY A 143 3.42 -2.28 -4.31
CA GLY A 143 4.70 -2.63 -4.93
C GLY A 143 5.77 -3.24 -4.01
N VAL A 144 7.03 -2.89 -4.27
CA VAL A 144 8.22 -3.42 -3.57
C VAL A 144 8.36 -2.82 -2.18
N THR A 145 8.57 -3.66 -1.17
CA THR A 145 8.67 -3.28 0.24
C THR A 145 9.93 -3.83 0.92
N ASP A 146 10.13 -3.54 2.20
CA ASP A 146 11.26 -4.01 3.00
C ASP A 146 11.11 -5.48 3.47
N LEU A 147 12.22 -6.05 3.97
CA LEU A 147 12.29 -7.42 4.48
C LEU A 147 11.22 -7.74 5.52
N LEU A 148 11.01 -6.87 6.51
CA LEU A 148 10.11 -7.15 7.62
C LEU A 148 8.65 -7.10 7.16
N THR A 149 8.29 -6.08 6.40
CA THR A 149 6.94 -5.98 5.81
C THR A 149 6.64 -7.14 4.88
N LYS A 150 7.65 -7.68 4.18
CA LYS A 150 7.49 -8.77 3.22
C LYS A 150 7.41 -10.15 3.88
N TYR A 151 8.16 -10.40 4.96
CA TYR A 151 8.33 -11.75 5.50
C TYR A 151 7.93 -11.91 6.97
N LEU A 152 7.98 -10.86 7.80
CA LEU A 152 7.75 -10.99 9.24
C LEU A 152 6.26 -10.91 9.61
N TRP A 153 5.59 -9.83 9.24
CA TRP A 153 4.21 -9.56 9.65
C TRP A 153 3.10 -9.54 8.57
N PRO A 154 3.25 -10.02 7.31
CA PRO A 154 2.15 -10.02 6.35
C PRO A 154 0.88 -10.71 6.87
N GLU A 155 1.02 -11.87 7.52
CA GLU A 155 -0.13 -12.61 8.03
C GLU A 155 -0.75 -11.91 9.24
N TRP A 156 0.06 -11.36 10.14
CA TRP A 156 -0.44 -10.60 11.29
C TRP A 156 -1.21 -9.37 10.83
N ALA A 157 -0.64 -8.60 9.91
CA ALA A 157 -1.29 -7.42 9.34
C ALA A 157 -2.59 -7.81 8.63
N PHE A 158 -2.64 -8.91 7.88
CA PHE A 158 -3.88 -9.40 7.27
C PHE A 158 -4.96 -9.69 8.30
N ARG A 159 -4.64 -10.48 9.34
CA ARG A 159 -5.61 -10.84 10.39
C ARG A 159 -6.08 -9.63 11.20
N LEU A 160 -5.17 -8.71 11.52
CA LEU A 160 -5.51 -7.46 12.21
C LEU A 160 -6.39 -6.56 11.34
N THR A 161 -6.15 -6.48 10.02
CA THR A 161 -7.04 -5.77 9.09
C THR A 161 -8.43 -6.40 9.07
N GLN A 162 -8.54 -7.74 9.02
CA GLN A 162 -9.84 -8.43 9.10
C GLN A 162 -10.57 -8.09 10.40
N LEU A 163 -9.85 -8.15 11.53
CA LEU A 163 -10.41 -7.88 12.84
C LEU A 163 -10.88 -6.42 12.98
N ALA A 164 -10.05 -5.47 12.57
CA ALA A 164 -10.36 -4.04 12.57
C ALA A 164 -11.60 -3.75 11.71
N ALA A 165 -11.69 -4.34 10.52
CA ALA A 165 -12.86 -4.21 9.65
C ALA A 165 -14.13 -4.78 10.29
N ARG A 166 -14.04 -5.96 10.92
CA ARG A 166 -15.18 -6.61 11.60
C ARG A 166 -15.67 -5.84 12.82
N TRP A 167 -14.78 -5.17 13.54
CA TRP A 167 -15.12 -4.30 14.66
C TRP A 167 -15.57 -2.89 14.22
N GLY A 168 -15.58 -2.60 12.92
CA GLY A 168 -15.98 -1.29 12.42
C GLY A 168 -15.00 -0.17 12.78
N LEU A 169 -13.73 -0.49 13.07
CA LEU A 169 -12.71 0.52 13.28
C LEU A 169 -12.46 1.28 11.97
N SER A 170 -12.36 2.62 12.06
CA SER A 170 -11.92 3.40 10.91
C SER A 170 -10.39 3.33 10.79
N PRO A 171 -9.82 3.52 9.58
CA PRO A 171 -8.37 3.65 9.40
C PRO A 171 -7.76 4.70 10.33
N ASN A 172 -8.44 5.85 10.51
CA ASN A 172 -7.97 6.93 11.38
C ASN A 172 -7.90 6.50 12.85
N ASN A 173 -8.78 5.60 13.33
CA ASN A 173 -8.67 5.05 14.68
C ASN A 173 -7.37 4.24 14.84
N VAL A 174 -7.01 3.44 13.83
CA VAL A 174 -5.79 2.63 13.83
C VAL A 174 -4.55 3.54 13.78
N THR A 175 -4.54 4.56 12.91
CA THR A 175 -3.47 5.58 12.83
C THR A 175 -3.31 6.35 14.15
N ALA A 176 -4.41 6.68 14.84
CA ALA A 176 -4.37 7.36 16.14
C ALA A 176 -3.71 6.49 17.22
N ILE A 177 -4.09 5.21 17.30
CA ILE A 177 -3.45 4.24 18.21
C ILE A 177 -1.97 4.10 17.87
N GLY A 178 -1.65 3.96 16.58
CA GLY A 178 -0.26 3.92 16.09
C GLY A 178 0.54 5.15 16.52
N THR A 179 -0.02 6.36 16.40
CA THR A 179 0.62 7.61 16.80
C THR A 179 0.96 7.60 18.30
N VAL A 180 0.05 7.13 19.17
CA VAL A 180 0.31 7.00 20.61
C VAL A 180 1.46 6.03 20.86
N LEU A 181 1.45 4.85 20.21
CA LEU A 181 2.54 3.87 20.34
C LEU A 181 3.87 4.44 19.84
N CYS A 182 3.87 5.24 18.77
CA CYS A 182 5.06 5.91 18.27
C CYS A 182 5.68 6.85 19.31
N VAL A 183 4.85 7.62 20.03
CA VAL A 183 5.31 8.49 21.13
C VAL A 183 5.83 7.66 22.30
N VAL A 184 5.11 6.60 22.70
CA VAL A 184 5.55 5.71 23.78
C VAL A 184 6.89 5.05 23.45
N ALA A 185 7.08 4.57 22.22
CA ALA A 185 8.35 4.01 21.77
C ALA A 185 9.49 5.03 21.80
N THR A 186 9.21 6.29 21.40
CA THR A 186 10.18 7.39 21.49
C THR A 186 10.65 7.60 22.93
N ILE A 187 9.71 7.68 23.87
CA ILE A 187 10.03 7.87 25.29
C ILE A 187 10.81 6.66 25.82
N ALA A 188 10.40 5.44 25.47
CA ALA A 188 11.09 4.23 25.88
C ALA A 188 12.53 4.19 25.36
N PHE A 189 12.78 4.55 24.10
CA PHE A 189 14.13 4.66 23.55
C PHE A 189 14.94 5.73 24.26
N TRP A 190 14.36 6.91 24.51
CA TRP A 190 15.03 7.99 25.22
C TRP A 190 15.47 7.60 26.63
N GLN A 191 14.66 6.82 27.34
CA GLN A 191 14.97 6.33 28.69
C GLN A 191 15.85 5.08 28.71
N GLY A 192 16.36 4.63 27.55
CA GLY A 192 17.17 3.42 27.45
C GLY A 192 16.40 2.10 27.64
N TRP A 193 15.05 2.14 27.68
CA TRP A 193 14.19 0.95 27.74
C TRP A 193 14.05 0.31 26.37
N PHE A 194 15.18 -0.09 25.78
CA PHE A 194 15.25 -0.49 24.37
C PHE A 194 14.37 -1.68 24.02
N TRP A 195 14.26 -2.70 24.90
CA TRP A 195 13.37 -3.84 24.66
C TRP A 195 11.90 -3.43 24.58
N THR A 196 11.46 -2.59 25.51
CA THR A 196 10.10 -2.03 25.51
C THR A 196 9.88 -1.17 24.27
N GLY A 197 10.83 -0.29 23.94
CA GLY A 197 10.76 0.55 22.75
C GLY A 197 10.69 -0.25 21.45
N LEU A 198 11.47 -1.32 21.32
CA LEU A 198 11.44 -2.22 20.16
C LEU A 198 10.12 -2.97 20.05
N LEU A 199 9.58 -3.47 21.17
CA LEU A 199 8.28 -4.14 21.19
C LEU A 199 7.15 -3.17 20.80
N THR A 200 7.09 -2.00 21.44
CA THR A 200 6.11 -0.97 21.11
C THR A 200 6.25 -0.49 19.66
N GLY A 201 7.48 -0.29 19.21
CA GLY A 201 7.79 0.08 17.83
C GLY A 201 7.36 -0.99 16.82
N LEU A 202 7.55 -2.27 17.13
CA LEU A 202 7.06 -3.37 16.31
C LEU A 202 5.53 -3.34 16.18
N VAL A 203 4.81 -3.19 17.30
CA VAL A 203 3.34 -3.10 17.27
C VAL A 203 2.89 -1.89 16.44
N PHE A 204 3.53 -0.72 16.63
CA PHE A 204 3.29 0.46 15.81
C PHE A 204 3.47 0.17 14.31
N MET A 205 4.61 -0.39 13.90
CA MET A 205 4.91 -0.67 12.48
C MET A 205 3.92 -1.66 11.85
N VAL A 206 3.39 -2.61 12.64
CA VAL A 206 2.33 -3.50 12.17
C VAL A 206 1.02 -2.74 11.97
N LEU A 207 0.62 -1.87 12.93
CA LEU A 207 -0.61 -1.08 12.83
C LEU A 207 -0.58 -0.05 11.68
N ASP A 208 0.57 0.54 11.43
CA ASP A 208 0.91 1.40 10.27
C ASP A 208 0.77 0.67 8.91
N THR A 209 0.85 -0.67 8.91
CA THR A 209 0.47 -1.45 7.73
C THR A 209 -1.05 -1.67 7.69
N VAL A 210 -1.66 -1.88 8.86
CA VAL A 210 -3.08 -2.24 9.00
C VAL A 210 -4.00 -1.10 8.60
N ASP A 211 -3.72 0.15 8.97
CA ASP A 211 -4.58 1.30 8.65
C ASP A 211 -4.73 1.54 7.15
N GLY A 212 -3.62 1.57 6.41
CA GLY A 212 -3.62 1.75 4.97
C GLY A 212 -4.24 0.56 4.26
N LYS A 213 -4.02 -0.67 4.76
CA LYS A 213 -4.65 -1.87 4.22
C LYS A 213 -6.15 -1.87 4.48
N LEU A 214 -6.57 -1.47 5.67
CA LEU A 214 -7.97 -1.31 6.05
C LEU A 214 -8.62 -0.31 5.10
N ALA A 215 -8.09 0.90 4.98
CA ALA A 215 -8.61 1.95 4.10
C ALA A 215 -8.84 1.49 2.65
N ARG A 216 -7.90 0.71 2.09
CA ARG A 216 -7.99 0.18 0.72
C ARG A 216 -8.98 -0.98 0.60
N CYS A 217 -9.03 -1.87 1.59
CA CYS A 217 -9.95 -3.01 1.57
C CYS A 217 -11.41 -2.58 1.82
N THR A 218 -11.62 -1.55 2.63
CA THR A 218 -12.94 -1.01 3.00
C THR A 218 -13.40 0.17 2.15
N ILE A 219 -12.56 0.62 1.20
CA ILE A 219 -12.80 1.76 0.30
C ILE A 219 -13.14 3.05 1.10
N THR A 220 -12.34 3.32 2.13
CA THR A 220 -12.50 4.47 3.03
C THR A 220 -11.22 5.29 3.15
N SER A 221 -10.42 5.34 2.08
CA SER A 221 -9.28 6.26 2.01
C SER A 221 -9.75 7.71 2.12
N SER A 222 -9.09 8.52 2.94
CA SER A 222 -9.39 9.94 3.10
C SER A 222 -8.12 10.75 2.97
N ARG A 223 -8.20 11.93 2.34
CA ARG A 223 -7.03 12.81 2.15
C ARG A 223 -6.41 13.23 3.49
N LEU A 224 -7.25 13.48 4.50
CA LEU A 224 -6.77 13.85 5.83
C LEU A 224 -6.03 12.69 6.51
N GLY A 225 -6.58 11.47 6.45
CA GLY A 225 -5.92 10.26 6.97
C GLY A 225 -4.60 10.00 6.27
N ASP A 226 -4.56 10.10 4.94
CA ASP A 226 -3.34 9.93 4.14
C ASP A 226 -2.26 10.98 4.52
N ILE A 227 -2.66 12.23 4.81
CA ILE A 227 -1.73 13.28 5.26
C ILE A 227 -1.22 13.00 6.67
N TRP A 228 -2.09 12.57 7.59
CA TRP A 228 -1.71 12.24 8.96
C TRP A 228 -0.71 11.09 8.97
N ASP A 229 -1.07 9.95 8.37
CA ASP A 229 -0.22 8.77 8.25
C ASP A 229 1.15 9.13 7.67
N HIS A 230 1.16 9.77 6.49
CA HIS A 230 2.40 10.18 5.84
C HIS A 230 3.24 11.17 6.66
N GLY A 231 2.59 12.06 7.42
CA GLY A 231 3.24 13.04 8.27
C GLY A 231 3.97 12.40 9.44
N ILE A 232 3.33 11.46 10.13
CA ILE A 232 3.97 10.70 11.23
C ILE A 232 5.15 9.90 10.68
N ASP A 233 4.95 9.22 9.54
CA ASP A 233 5.98 8.44 8.88
C ASP A 233 7.19 9.25 8.45
N LEU A 234 6.97 10.51 8.10
CA LEU A 234 8.03 11.43 7.71
C LEU A 234 8.85 11.93 8.91
N VAL A 235 8.20 12.17 10.06
CA VAL A 235 8.81 12.91 11.17
C VAL A 235 9.44 12.00 12.22
N HIS A 236 8.82 10.85 12.51
CA HIS A 236 9.28 10.03 13.63
C HIS A 236 10.65 9.34 13.43
N PRO A 237 11.11 8.92 12.23
CA PRO A 237 12.34 8.13 12.15
C PRO A 237 13.56 8.89 12.68
N PRO A 238 13.82 10.15 12.26
CA PRO A 238 14.86 10.98 12.87
C PRO A 238 14.77 11.09 14.40
N ILE A 239 13.57 11.23 14.93
CA ILE A 239 13.31 11.37 16.37
C ILE A 239 13.66 10.07 17.10
N TRP A 240 13.28 8.92 16.55
CA TRP A 240 13.61 7.61 17.11
C TRP A 240 15.12 7.36 17.13
N TRP A 241 15.83 7.75 16.07
CA TRP A 241 17.28 7.62 16.01
C TRP A 241 17.98 8.50 17.04
N TRP A 242 17.52 9.73 17.20
CA TRP A 242 18.00 10.62 18.25
C TRP A 242 17.71 10.04 19.65
N ALA A 243 16.46 9.64 19.90
CA ALA A 243 16.05 9.07 21.17
C ALA A 243 16.86 7.81 21.52
N TRP A 244 17.11 6.93 20.53
CA TRP A 244 17.95 5.76 20.73
C TRP A 244 19.39 6.14 21.11
N ALA A 245 20.00 7.06 20.36
CA ALA A 245 21.36 7.53 20.63
C ALA A 245 21.48 8.17 22.02
N SER A 246 20.51 9.00 22.42
CA SER A 246 20.46 9.62 23.75
C SER A 246 20.23 8.58 24.85
N GLY A 247 19.34 7.62 24.63
CA GLY A 247 19.06 6.54 25.58
C GLY A 247 20.24 5.61 25.84
N CYS A 248 21.24 5.57 24.94
CA CYS A 248 22.46 4.79 25.17
C CYS A 248 23.20 5.27 26.43
N ALA A 249 23.18 6.57 26.74
CA ALA A 249 23.76 7.10 27.97
C ALA A 249 23.02 6.61 29.22
N VAL A 250 21.68 6.66 29.22
CA VAL A 250 20.83 6.18 30.32
C VAL A 250 21.01 4.67 30.54
N TYR A 251 21.18 3.91 29.45
CA TYR A 251 21.45 2.48 29.48
C TYR A 251 22.87 2.11 29.99
N GLY A 252 23.75 3.08 30.21
CA GLY A 252 25.12 2.85 30.67
C GLY A 252 26.14 2.56 29.56
N ARG A 253 25.81 2.91 28.30
CA ARG A 253 26.66 2.78 27.12
C ARG A 253 26.72 4.10 26.34
N PRO A 254 27.13 5.23 26.95
CA PRO A 254 27.11 6.52 26.27
C PRO A 254 28.02 6.51 25.03
N LEU A 255 27.55 7.17 23.97
CA LEU A 255 28.41 7.56 22.86
C LEU A 255 29.28 8.75 23.29
N SER A 256 30.49 8.88 22.76
CA SER A 256 31.22 10.16 22.89
C SER A 256 30.49 11.25 22.11
N ASP A 257 30.58 12.50 22.56
CA ASP A 257 29.92 13.65 21.90
C ASP A 257 30.25 13.72 20.41
N GLN A 258 31.51 13.50 20.04
CA GLN A 258 31.94 13.45 18.64
C GLN A 258 31.21 12.33 17.87
N THR A 259 31.14 11.12 18.43
CA THR A 259 30.47 9.99 17.78
C THR A 259 28.97 10.23 17.65
N PHE A 260 28.34 10.78 18.70
CA PHE A 260 26.93 11.13 18.71
C PHE A 260 26.58 12.06 17.54
N TRP A 261 27.30 13.18 17.40
CA TRP A 261 27.04 14.15 16.34
C TRP A 261 27.33 13.60 14.93
N ILE A 262 28.37 12.78 14.77
CA ILE A 262 28.64 12.11 13.49
C ILE A 262 27.49 11.17 13.12
N VAL A 263 27.02 10.35 14.06
CA VAL A 263 25.91 9.40 13.86
C VAL A 263 24.64 10.15 13.47
N ILE A 264 24.21 11.11 14.30
CA ILE A 264 22.99 11.87 14.07
C ILE A 264 23.07 12.70 12.78
N GLY A 265 24.19 13.39 12.56
CA GLY A 265 24.41 14.17 11.34
C GLY A 265 24.35 13.30 10.08
N THR A 266 24.99 12.13 10.10
CA THR A 266 24.96 11.17 8.98
C THR A 266 23.53 10.69 8.71
N MET A 267 22.78 10.37 9.75
CA MET A 267 21.42 9.84 9.61
C MET A 267 20.43 10.90 9.14
N LEU A 268 20.50 12.13 9.66
CA LEU A 268 19.66 13.26 9.22
C LEU A 268 19.98 13.64 7.77
N PHE A 269 21.26 13.80 7.43
CA PHE A 269 21.69 14.10 6.07
C PHE A 269 21.27 12.98 5.12
N GLY A 270 21.56 11.73 5.47
CA GLY A 270 21.20 10.56 4.68
C GLY A 270 19.68 10.45 4.47
N TYR A 271 18.88 10.70 5.50
CA TYR A 271 17.42 10.72 5.40
C TYR A 271 16.92 11.72 4.38
N VAL A 272 17.40 12.97 4.43
CA VAL A 272 17.01 14.02 3.48
C VAL A 272 17.53 13.71 2.07
N ALA A 273 18.81 13.37 1.95
CA ALA A 273 19.46 13.11 0.68
C ALA A 273 18.84 11.92 -0.07
N GLN A 274 18.50 10.83 0.64
CA GLN A 274 17.80 9.69 0.03
C GLN A 274 16.44 10.09 -0.54
N ARG A 275 15.64 10.90 0.17
CA ARG A 275 14.35 11.38 -0.34
C ARG A 275 14.50 12.28 -1.56
N LEU A 276 15.53 13.14 -1.58
CA LEU A 276 15.83 13.97 -2.74
C LEU A 276 16.22 13.12 -3.96
N ILE A 277 17.01 12.07 -3.79
CA ILE A 277 17.36 11.13 -4.86
C ILE A 277 16.13 10.39 -5.39
N GLU A 278 15.29 9.87 -4.49
CA GLU A 278 14.04 9.20 -4.88
C GLU A 278 13.11 10.14 -5.63
N GLY A 279 12.91 11.36 -5.12
CA GLY A 279 12.12 12.39 -5.78
C GLY A 279 12.67 12.77 -7.15
N ALA A 280 13.99 12.98 -7.27
CA ALA A 280 14.65 13.27 -8.53
C ALA A 280 14.46 12.14 -9.55
N PHE A 281 14.55 10.87 -9.11
CA PHE A 281 14.33 9.72 -9.98
C PHE A 281 12.87 9.68 -10.49
N ILE A 282 11.89 9.91 -9.62
CA ILE A 282 10.46 9.97 -9.98
C ILE A 282 10.21 11.10 -10.98
N VAL A 283 10.68 12.31 -10.69
CA VAL A 283 10.49 13.47 -11.58
C VAL A 283 11.11 13.23 -12.96
N ARG A 284 12.25 12.51 -13.03
CA ARG A 284 13.01 12.35 -14.28
C ARG A 284 12.59 11.17 -15.15
N PHE A 285 12.05 10.11 -14.53
CA PHE A 285 11.74 8.84 -15.19
C PHE A 285 10.28 8.37 -14.99
N GLY A 286 9.50 9.06 -14.15
CA GLY A 286 8.09 8.75 -13.90
C GLY A 286 7.87 7.43 -13.15
N MET A 287 8.87 6.94 -12.40
CA MET A 287 8.77 5.72 -11.59
C MET A 287 9.71 5.80 -10.38
N HIS A 288 9.50 4.92 -9.39
CA HIS A 288 10.40 4.81 -8.25
C HIS A 288 11.73 4.14 -8.63
N ILE A 289 12.84 4.58 -8.03
CA ILE A 289 14.17 3.98 -8.22
C ILE A 289 14.18 2.47 -7.92
N HIS A 290 13.39 2.05 -6.94
CA HIS A 290 13.29 0.68 -6.44
C HIS A 290 12.65 -0.33 -7.41
N VAL A 291 12.04 0.15 -8.50
CA VAL A 291 11.43 -0.72 -9.53
C VAL A 291 12.15 -0.62 -10.88
N TRP A 292 13.32 0.02 -10.94
CA TRP A 292 14.05 0.16 -12.19
C TRP A 292 14.67 -1.16 -12.67
N ARG A 293 15.40 -1.88 -11.80
CA ARG A 293 15.95 -3.21 -12.09
C ARG A 293 15.71 -4.18 -10.93
N PRO A 294 15.83 -5.52 -11.14
CA PRO A 294 15.66 -6.51 -10.08
C PRO A 294 16.52 -6.22 -8.85
N PHE A 295 17.79 -5.83 -9.07
CA PHE A 295 18.70 -5.41 -7.99
C PHE A 295 18.13 -4.29 -7.12
N ASP A 296 17.47 -3.27 -7.70
CA ASP A 296 16.92 -2.17 -6.92
C ASP A 296 15.77 -2.64 -6.04
N SER A 297 15.01 -3.63 -6.51
CA SER A 297 13.92 -4.23 -5.75
C SER A 297 14.43 -5.12 -4.62
N ASP A 298 15.50 -5.86 -4.84
CA ASP A 298 16.14 -6.67 -3.80
C ASP A 298 16.85 -5.79 -2.77
N PHE A 299 17.54 -4.74 -3.22
CA PHE A 299 18.18 -3.77 -2.33
C PHE A 299 17.15 -3.03 -1.47
N ARG A 300 15.94 -2.79 -1.99
CA ARG A 300 14.84 -2.21 -1.23
C ARG A 300 14.45 -3.02 0.02
N LEU A 301 14.73 -4.33 0.05
CA LEU A 301 14.50 -5.18 1.21
C LEU A 301 15.33 -4.75 2.42
N VAL A 302 16.56 -4.31 2.17
CA VAL A 302 17.58 -4.07 3.20
C VAL A 302 18.03 -2.61 3.29
N THR A 303 17.71 -1.78 2.30
CA THR A 303 18.13 -0.36 2.27
C THR A 303 17.82 0.35 3.58
N ALA A 304 18.73 1.23 4.01
CA ALA A 304 18.58 1.98 5.25
C ALA A 304 17.28 2.79 5.27
N ARG A 305 16.33 2.34 6.10
CA ARG A 305 15.01 2.95 6.37
C ARG A 305 14.53 2.46 7.73
N ARG A 306 13.42 3.03 8.22
CA ARG A 306 12.77 2.66 9.50
C ARG A 306 12.83 1.16 9.80
N ASN A 307 12.17 0.32 8.98
CA ASN A 307 12.05 -1.12 9.28
C ASN A 307 13.38 -1.88 9.20
N PRO A 308 14.20 -1.78 8.12
CA PRO A 308 15.50 -2.47 8.08
C PRO A 308 16.46 -2.02 9.19
N ASN A 309 16.45 -0.72 9.53
CA ASN A 309 17.30 -0.20 10.60
C ASN A 309 16.95 -0.84 11.96
N MET A 310 15.67 -1.12 12.23
CA MET A 310 15.25 -1.82 13.45
C MET A 310 15.85 -3.21 13.59
N VAL A 311 16.15 -3.90 12.48
CA VAL A 311 16.82 -5.21 12.51
C VAL A 311 18.24 -5.07 13.05
N ILE A 312 18.97 -4.06 12.58
CA ILE A 312 20.34 -3.76 13.02
C ILE A 312 20.32 -3.40 14.52
N LEU A 313 19.39 -2.55 14.94
CA LEU A 313 19.25 -2.15 16.34
C LEU A 313 18.90 -3.33 17.25
N PHE A 314 17.94 -4.17 16.84
CA PHE A 314 17.57 -5.38 17.57
C PHE A 314 18.78 -6.33 17.73
N ALA A 315 19.51 -6.61 16.65
CA ALA A 315 20.68 -7.49 16.70
C ALA A 315 21.77 -6.93 17.64
N SER A 316 22.00 -5.62 17.60
CA SER A 316 22.96 -4.97 18.50
C SER A 316 22.54 -5.01 19.97
N LEU A 317 21.23 -4.89 20.25
CA LEU A 317 20.69 -4.95 21.59
C LEU A 317 20.76 -6.37 22.16
N VAL A 318 20.53 -7.40 21.34
CA VAL A 318 20.77 -8.81 21.72
C VAL A 318 22.22 -9.00 22.17
N ALA A 319 23.18 -8.35 21.51
CA ALA A 319 24.58 -8.36 21.91
C ALA A 319 24.90 -7.45 23.12
N GLY A 320 23.90 -6.79 23.72
CA GLY A 320 24.07 -5.84 24.83
C GLY A 320 24.78 -4.53 24.43
N ARG A 321 24.81 -4.21 23.13
CA ARG A 321 25.53 -3.09 22.52
C ARG A 321 24.60 -2.18 21.69
N PRO A 322 23.62 -1.51 22.32
CA PRO A 322 22.74 -0.58 21.62
C PRO A 322 23.51 0.60 20.98
N ASP A 323 24.66 0.96 21.55
CA ASP A 323 25.59 1.97 21.03
C ASP A 323 26.20 1.56 19.68
N TRP A 324 26.60 0.30 19.53
CA TRP A 324 27.07 -0.23 18.24
C TRP A 324 25.96 -0.25 17.20
N GLY A 325 24.73 -0.53 17.61
CA GLY A 325 23.57 -0.55 16.73
C GLY A 325 23.38 0.75 15.98
N ILE A 326 23.34 1.87 16.71
CA ILE A 326 23.06 3.17 16.08
C ILE A 326 24.23 3.64 15.20
N VAL A 327 25.47 3.31 15.58
CA VAL A 327 26.66 3.54 14.73
C VAL A 327 26.58 2.72 13.45
N ALA A 328 26.20 1.44 13.54
CA ALA A 328 26.03 0.56 12.38
C ALA A 328 24.90 1.07 11.45
N VAL A 329 23.79 1.56 12.01
CA VAL A 329 22.71 2.17 11.24
C VAL A 329 23.19 3.42 10.49
N ALA A 330 24.00 4.27 11.12
CA ALA A 330 24.58 5.44 10.44
C ALA A 330 25.49 5.02 9.28
N GLY A 331 26.37 4.04 9.49
CA GLY A 331 27.21 3.48 8.43
C GLY A 331 26.38 2.89 7.28
N TRP A 332 25.34 2.13 7.60
CA TRP A 332 24.44 1.55 6.61
C TRP A 332 23.65 2.61 5.84
N THR A 333 23.28 3.70 6.49
CA THR A 333 22.64 4.86 5.86
C THR A 333 23.56 5.51 4.82
N ALA A 334 24.83 5.72 5.15
CA ALA A 334 25.82 6.24 4.21
C ALA A 334 26.04 5.30 3.01
N ILE A 335 26.20 4.00 3.25
CA ILE A 335 26.35 2.99 2.18
C ILE A 335 25.11 2.98 1.27
N SER A 336 23.91 2.97 1.86
CA SER A 336 22.65 2.98 1.11
C SER A 336 22.51 4.25 0.26
N LEU A 337 22.96 5.40 0.77
CA LEU A 337 22.96 6.65 0.01
C LEU A 337 23.87 6.56 -1.22
N VAL A 338 25.08 6.02 -1.06
CA VAL A 338 26.03 5.81 -2.18
C VAL A 338 25.42 4.89 -3.23
N VAL A 339 24.80 3.78 -2.83
CA VAL A 339 24.11 2.86 -3.74
C VAL A 339 23.06 3.63 -4.55
N HIS A 340 22.14 4.36 -3.91
CA HIS A 340 21.11 5.10 -4.64
C HIS A 340 21.66 6.19 -5.57
N LEU A 341 22.72 6.90 -5.16
CA LEU A 341 23.38 7.88 -6.02
C LEU A 341 23.92 7.20 -7.29
N VAL A 342 24.65 6.09 -7.14
CA VAL A 342 25.18 5.32 -8.27
C VAL A 342 24.04 4.88 -9.19
N ARG A 343 22.93 4.38 -8.64
CA ARG A 343 21.76 3.96 -9.42
C ARG A 343 21.12 5.13 -10.17
N LEU A 344 20.97 6.30 -9.54
CA LEU A 344 20.48 7.51 -10.21
C LEU A 344 21.40 7.92 -11.38
N PHE A 345 22.72 7.96 -11.17
CA PHE A 345 23.69 8.30 -12.22
C PHE A 345 23.69 7.30 -13.37
N GLN A 346 23.56 6.00 -13.07
CA GLN A 346 23.43 4.96 -14.09
C GLN A 346 22.17 5.14 -14.92
N ALA A 347 21.02 5.46 -14.31
CA ALA A 347 19.78 5.72 -15.05
C ALA A 347 19.90 6.95 -15.96
N MET A 348 20.55 8.01 -15.47
CA MET A 348 20.84 9.19 -16.28
C MET A 348 21.76 8.88 -17.46
N ALA A 349 22.78 8.04 -17.27
CA ALA A 349 23.68 7.61 -18.33
C ALA A 349 22.94 6.77 -19.40
N VAL A 350 22.05 5.87 -19.00
CA VAL A 350 21.21 5.09 -19.92
C VAL A 350 20.33 6.00 -20.77
N LYS A 351 19.65 6.98 -20.15
CA LYS A 351 18.83 7.96 -20.87
C LYS A 351 19.63 8.83 -21.83
N ARG A 352 20.85 9.24 -21.44
CA ARG A 352 21.76 10.00 -22.33
C ARG A 352 22.19 9.20 -23.56
N ARG A 353 22.23 7.87 -23.47
CA ARG A 353 22.52 6.98 -24.60
C ARG A 353 21.30 6.69 -25.48
N GLY A 354 20.16 7.33 -25.23
CA GLY A 354 18.92 7.13 -26.00
C GLY A 354 18.13 5.87 -25.63
N ALA A 355 18.58 5.09 -24.65
CA ALA A 355 17.87 3.89 -24.22
C ALA A 355 16.73 4.24 -23.24
N PRO A 356 15.57 3.56 -23.34
CA PRO A 356 14.43 3.80 -22.45
C PRO A 356 14.73 3.33 -21.02
N VAL A 357 14.27 4.11 -20.04
CA VAL A 357 14.37 3.78 -18.61
C VAL A 357 12.97 3.37 -18.16
N ILE A 358 12.69 2.06 -18.24
CA ILE A 358 11.40 1.46 -17.88
C ILE A 358 11.53 0.59 -16.64
N SER A 359 10.40 0.36 -15.96
CA SER A 359 10.31 -0.55 -14.82
C SER A 359 10.55 -1.97 -15.29
N TRP A 360 11.24 -2.79 -14.49
CA TRP A 360 11.38 -4.22 -14.80
C TRP A 360 10.11 -5.04 -14.51
N LEU A 361 9.13 -4.42 -13.86
CA LEU A 361 7.80 -4.99 -13.59
C LEU A 361 6.77 -4.68 -14.70
N ALA A 362 7.17 -3.94 -15.74
CA ALA A 362 6.29 -3.42 -16.79
C ALA A 362 5.86 -4.49 -17.80
#